data_AF-A0A812RW68-F1
#
_entry.id   AF-A0A812RW68-F1
#
_cell.length_a   1.000
_cell.length_b   1.000
_cell.length_c   1.000
_cell.angle_alpha   90.00
_cell.angle_beta   90.00
_cell.angle_gamma   90.00
#
_symmetry.space_group_name_H-M   'P 1'
#
loop_
_entity.id
_entity.type
_entity.pdbx_description
1 polymer ?
#
loop_
_entity_poly.entity_id
_entity_poly.type
_entity_poly.pdbx_seq_one_letter_code
_entity_poly.pdbx_strand_id
1 'polypeptide(L)'
;MGAFASSPIDAVRVERRTSQGSCKWRTAVAEMQGWRITHEDLQRRVTCATKSRSPSQHAADAHFLEAGHEGSASAFFGVLDGHGGKKAAWRLCAAQLSCASQDAMSKGFNQWLPHVAAMPEPRIPHKREVAQDADEPEGISIQMPGLLEEQFALLREGLEADVTSILVRLAAIEEALGLPKASDSETPEAKPSSLKVTVREARTGQEPEDLTDVCFEASTWSVPLLIGLVDAGWFDHAFSIILVLLNLFMQVAFTWVLLSEGFMGDSLEKEIDSAKIWRTSVAHDAKYLDLSSTSLVSRVCNGDSALILSTTQAILVNHVNSFLGLEKTQIEFPFWQPGTLLCLLCIVFWSLCIYQEFRKIWQQLEATIGIPKSHQSVFRNNSFESLSWSRFFVLLVIYLVRAVIASLLMGAGILWLARTTSIEELMLNAVALNAVLDVDEFLFEGMAPIKIRQRIHRLEPVQVSYSRCRSQFESLVHFVSLVALVLVVYFSLLVPLGDTMLKVKNELCGGTQTFVVRYNDDTQIPYGF
;
A
#
# COMPACT_ATOMS: atom_id res chain seq x y z
N MET A 1 -33.98 1.47 -0.42
CA MET A 1 -32.61 1.44 -0.97
C MET A 1 -32.60 2.39 -2.15
N GLY A 2 -31.66 3.34 -2.20
CA GLY A 2 -31.58 4.34 -3.28
C GLY A 2 -31.19 3.70 -4.62
N ALA A 3 -31.42 4.42 -5.71
CA ALA A 3 -31.05 3.97 -7.05
C ALA A 3 -29.52 4.07 -7.24
N PHE A 4 -28.92 3.03 -7.82
CA PHE A 4 -27.49 2.95 -8.13
C PHE A 4 -27.27 3.18 -9.63
N ALA A 5 -26.20 3.89 -9.97
CA ALA A 5 -25.72 3.99 -11.34
C ALA A 5 -25.06 2.67 -11.77
N SER A 6 -25.03 2.38 -13.08
CA SER A 6 -24.39 1.18 -13.64
C SER A 6 -22.85 1.23 -13.59
N SER A 7 -22.29 2.40 -13.33
CA SER A 7 -20.86 2.66 -13.13
C SER A 7 -20.70 3.82 -12.14
N PRO A 8 -19.56 3.94 -11.44
CA PRO A 8 -19.33 5.08 -10.56
C PRO A 8 -19.29 6.38 -11.38
N ILE A 9 -19.92 7.43 -10.85
CA ILE A 9 -19.87 8.76 -11.43
C ILE A 9 -18.61 9.44 -10.87
N ASP A 10 -17.56 9.51 -11.68
CA ASP A 10 -16.26 10.10 -11.35
C ASP A 10 -16.27 11.64 -11.43
N ALA A 11 -17.36 12.25 -10.95
CA ALA A 11 -17.42 13.69 -10.73
C ALA A 11 -16.66 14.00 -9.42
N VAL A 12 -15.33 14.09 -9.51
CA VAL A 12 -14.49 14.51 -8.38
C VAL A 12 -14.36 16.03 -8.37
N ARG A 13 -14.88 16.67 -7.33
CA ARG A 13 -14.69 18.10 -7.10
C ARG A 13 -13.63 18.32 -6.04
N VAL A 14 -12.53 18.97 -6.43
CA VAL A 14 -11.44 19.33 -5.50
C VAL A 14 -11.42 20.84 -5.29
N GLU A 15 -11.69 21.30 -4.06
CA GLU A 15 -11.50 22.70 -3.67
C GLU A 15 -10.26 22.82 -2.78
N ARG A 16 -9.30 23.67 -3.18
CA ARG A 16 -8.11 23.99 -2.37
C ARG A 16 -8.22 25.41 -1.88
N ARG A 17 -8.04 25.63 -0.57
CA ARG A 17 -7.91 26.99 -0.01
C ARG A 17 -6.66 27.13 0.84
N THR A 18 -6.03 28.28 0.66
CA THR A 18 -4.88 28.73 1.44
C THR A 18 -5.28 30.02 2.16
N SER A 19 -5.24 30.01 3.49
CA SER A 19 -5.45 31.24 4.27
C SER A 19 -4.21 32.13 4.20
N GLN A 20 -4.41 33.42 3.96
CA GLN A 20 -3.35 34.45 4.00
C GLN A 20 -3.31 35.23 5.34
N GLY A 21 -4.06 34.79 6.36
CA GLY A 21 -4.05 35.42 7.69
C GLY A 21 -2.89 35.00 8.60
N SER A 22 -2.89 35.48 9.85
CA SER A 22 -1.90 35.15 10.88
C SER A 22 -1.82 33.64 11.19
N CYS A 23 -2.91 32.91 10.97
CA CYS A 23 -2.92 31.44 10.95
C CYS A 23 -2.88 30.95 9.50
N LYS A 24 -1.70 30.48 9.08
CA LYS A 24 -1.50 29.81 7.79
C LYS A 24 -1.98 28.36 7.90
N TRP A 25 -3.13 28.07 7.31
CA TRP A 25 -3.58 26.70 7.06
C TRP A 25 -3.76 26.47 5.56
N ARG A 26 -3.52 25.22 5.14
CA ARG A 26 -3.81 24.72 3.81
C ARG A 26 -4.85 23.64 3.96
N THR A 27 -5.93 23.72 3.20
CA THR A 27 -6.97 22.69 3.19
C THR A 27 -7.29 22.31 1.76
N ALA A 28 -7.63 21.03 1.58
CA ALA A 28 -8.15 20.49 0.35
C ALA A 28 -9.38 19.63 0.69
N VAL A 29 -10.48 19.87 -0.01
CA VAL A 29 -11.70 19.08 0.10
C VAL A 29 -11.91 18.39 -1.23
N ALA A 30 -12.13 17.07 -1.20
CA ALA A 30 -12.49 16.27 -2.36
C ALA A 30 -13.85 15.63 -2.11
N GLU A 31 -14.77 15.83 -3.04
CA GLU A 31 -16.14 15.29 -3.03
C GLU A 31 -16.29 14.38 -4.26
N MET A 32 -16.85 13.18 -4.09
CA MET A 32 -17.05 12.20 -5.16
C MET A 32 -18.44 11.57 -5.07
N GLN A 33 -19.18 11.59 -6.18
CA GLN A 33 -20.54 11.05 -6.25
C GLN A 33 -20.60 9.52 -6.08
N GLY A 34 -19.57 8.82 -6.57
CA GLY A 34 -19.51 7.37 -6.55
C GLY A 34 -20.70 6.74 -7.28
N TRP A 35 -21.25 5.66 -6.74
CA TRP A 35 -22.30 4.87 -7.39
C TRP A 35 -23.73 5.43 -7.22
N ARG A 36 -23.91 6.57 -6.56
CA ARG A 36 -25.25 7.13 -6.28
C ARG A 36 -25.75 7.94 -7.47
N ILE A 37 -26.99 7.71 -7.92
CA ILE A 37 -27.58 8.47 -9.05
C ILE A 37 -27.71 9.97 -8.74
N THR A 38 -27.89 10.33 -7.47
CA THR A 38 -27.95 11.73 -7.04
C THR A 38 -26.97 11.99 -5.92
N HIS A 39 -26.16 13.05 -6.06
CA HIS A 39 -25.33 13.60 -5.00
C HIS A 39 -26.22 14.22 -3.91
N GLU A 40 -26.37 13.62 -2.73
CA GLU A 40 -27.26 14.17 -1.68
C GLU A 40 -26.63 15.28 -0.83
N ASP A 41 -25.34 15.54 -1.00
CA ASP A 41 -24.62 16.58 -0.26
C ASP A 41 -25.03 18.00 -0.75
N LEU A 42 -25.14 18.94 0.20
CA LEU A 42 -25.93 20.18 0.08
C LEU A 42 -25.20 21.43 -0.50
N GLN A 43 -25.34 21.74 -1.78
CA GLN A 43 -24.87 23.02 -2.36
C GLN A 43 -25.64 24.28 -1.89
N ARG A 44 -25.10 25.13 -0.97
CA ARG A 44 -25.52 26.55 -0.84
C ARG A 44 -24.55 27.47 -0.05
N ARG A 45 -24.44 28.74 -0.50
CA ARG A 45 -23.86 29.90 0.24
C ARG A 45 -24.90 30.54 1.19
N VAL A 46 -24.56 30.71 2.47
CA VAL A 46 -25.16 31.73 3.36
C VAL A 46 -24.20 32.92 3.39
N THR A 47 -24.62 34.07 2.87
CA THR A 47 -23.90 35.34 3.10
C THR A 47 -24.65 36.12 4.17
N CYS A 48 -24.03 36.35 5.33
CA CYS A 48 -24.45 37.42 6.22
C CYS A 48 -24.22 38.74 5.49
N ALA A 49 -25.31 39.39 5.08
CA ALA A 49 -25.27 40.69 4.42
C ALA A 49 -24.97 41.79 5.44
N THR A 50 -23.70 42.17 5.60
CA THR A 50 -23.37 43.56 5.98
C THR A 50 -23.31 44.40 4.73
N LYS A 51 -24.11 45.46 4.76
CA LYS A 51 -24.47 46.38 3.68
C LYS A 51 -23.24 47.08 3.06
N SER A 52 -22.71 46.58 1.94
CA SER A 52 -22.32 47.38 0.76
C SER A 52 -21.53 46.54 -0.26
N ARG A 53 -21.77 46.87 -1.55
CA ARG A 53 -21.17 46.34 -2.79
C ARG A 53 -21.76 45.07 -3.42
N SER A 54 -21.87 45.18 -4.74
CA SER A 54 -22.60 44.37 -5.72
C SER A 54 -22.10 42.93 -5.85
N PRO A 55 -23.00 41.96 -6.13
CA PRO A 55 -22.61 40.56 -6.30
C PRO A 55 -22.20 40.23 -7.74
N SER A 56 -21.03 39.62 -7.91
CA SER A 56 -20.72 38.77 -9.06
C SER A 56 -21.09 37.31 -8.75
N GLN A 57 -21.68 36.63 -9.73
CA GLN A 57 -22.25 35.29 -9.62
C GLN A 57 -21.15 34.21 -9.70
N HIS A 58 -20.98 33.43 -8.63
CA HIS A 58 -20.34 32.10 -8.66
C HIS A 58 -21.07 31.13 -7.71
N ALA A 59 -21.25 29.89 -8.15
CA ALA A 59 -21.98 28.79 -7.48
C ALA A 59 -21.18 28.20 -6.28
N ALA A 60 -21.87 27.61 -5.28
CA ALA A 60 -21.30 27.20 -3.98
C ALA A 60 -21.82 25.83 -3.46
N ASP A 61 -20.98 25.17 -2.63
CA ASP A 61 -20.86 23.70 -2.39
C ASP A 61 -21.38 23.15 -1.04
N ALA A 62 -21.35 21.82 -0.93
CA ALA A 62 -21.86 20.98 0.17
C ALA A 62 -21.00 20.87 1.42
N HIS A 63 -19.78 21.38 1.31
CA HIS A 63 -18.86 21.57 2.40
C HIS A 63 -18.82 23.05 2.70
N PHE A 64 -18.97 23.43 3.98
CA PHE A 64 -18.76 24.82 4.36
C PHE A 64 -17.36 24.97 4.93
N LEU A 65 -16.68 25.97 4.40
CA LEU A 65 -15.32 26.33 4.75
C LEU A 65 -15.32 27.81 5.09
N GLU A 66 -15.47 28.09 6.37
CA GLU A 66 -15.53 29.46 6.87
C GLU A 66 -14.19 29.79 7.54
N ALA A 67 -13.42 30.65 6.86
CA ALA A 67 -12.28 31.29 7.49
C ALA A 67 -12.81 32.18 8.61
N GLY A 68 -12.24 32.07 9.80
CA GLY A 68 -12.57 32.98 10.89
C GLY A 68 -12.41 34.44 10.47
N HIS A 69 -13.21 35.33 11.06
CA HIS A 69 -13.09 36.77 10.85
C HIS A 69 -11.66 37.25 11.13
N GLU A 70 -11.23 38.34 10.46
CA GLU A 70 -9.93 38.97 10.72
C GLU A 70 -9.72 39.18 12.23
N GLY A 71 -8.73 38.47 12.80
CA GLY A 71 -8.42 38.49 14.24
C GLY A 71 -8.79 37.22 15.01
N SER A 72 -9.54 36.28 14.43
CA SER A 72 -9.84 34.98 15.06
C SER A 72 -8.84 33.90 14.62
N ALA A 73 -8.32 33.13 15.58
CA ALA A 73 -7.37 32.03 15.33
C ALA A 73 -8.03 30.70 14.95
N SER A 74 -9.37 30.66 14.81
CA SER A 74 -10.11 29.44 14.52
C SER A 74 -10.67 29.41 13.10
N ALA A 75 -10.61 28.26 12.45
CA ALA A 75 -11.35 27.94 11.24
C ALA A 75 -12.30 26.76 11.52
N PHE A 76 -13.47 26.77 10.90
CA PHE A 76 -14.46 25.69 11.03
C PHE A 76 -14.58 24.92 9.72
N PHE A 77 -14.54 23.60 9.84
CA PHE A 77 -14.73 22.65 8.74
C PHE A 77 -15.85 21.69 9.14
N GLY A 78 -16.82 21.49 8.25
CA GLY A 78 -17.93 20.56 8.48
C GLY A 78 -18.28 19.79 7.21
N VAL A 79 -18.63 18.51 7.40
CA VAL A 79 -19.16 17.62 6.36
C VAL A 79 -20.54 17.15 6.84
N LEU A 80 -21.55 17.25 5.98
CA LEU A 80 -22.91 16.82 6.28
C LEU A 80 -23.32 15.76 5.26
N ASP A 81 -23.55 14.53 5.74
CA ASP A 81 -24.11 13.44 4.92
C ASP A 81 -25.65 13.49 5.00
N GLY A 82 -26.27 13.74 3.85
CA GLY A 82 -27.72 13.76 3.72
C GLY A 82 -28.29 12.35 3.57
N HIS A 83 -29.27 11.99 4.40
CA HIS A 83 -30.11 10.82 4.18
C HIS A 83 -31.58 11.22 4.05
N GLY A 84 -32.24 10.78 2.97
CA GLY A 84 -33.65 11.10 2.70
C GLY A 84 -33.85 12.32 1.80
N GLY A 85 -32.84 12.64 0.97
CA GLY A 85 -32.86 13.71 -0.02
C GLY A 85 -32.28 15.03 0.50
N LYS A 86 -31.76 15.84 -0.42
CA LYS A 86 -31.04 17.11 -0.15
C LYS A 86 -31.80 18.07 0.77
N LYS A 87 -33.14 18.02 0.80
CA LYS A 87 -33.98 18.89 1.62
C LYS A 87 -33.84 18.64 3.13
N ALA A 88 -33.49 17.43 3.56
CA ALA A 88 -33.30 17.12 4.98
C ALA A 88 -32.00 17.74 5.52
N ALA A 89 -30.88 17.52 4.81
CA ALA A 89 -29.61 18.20 5.07
C ALA A 89 -29.77 19.73 5.03
N TRP A 90 -30.59 20.24 4.10
CA TRP A 90 -30.88 21.68 3.97
C TRP A 90 -31.53 22.28 5.22
N ARG A 91 -32.56 21.61 5.76
CA ARG A 91 -33.29 22.10 6.94
C ARG A 91 -32.41 22.09 8.18
N LEU A 92 -31.54 21.09 8.31
CA LEU A 92 -30.60 20.99 9.44
C LEU A 92 -29.52 22.09 9.37
N CYS A 93 -28.93 22.27 8.19
CA CYS A 93 -27.89 23.27 7.93
C CYS A 93 -28.41 24.70 8.16
N ALA A 94 -29.62 25.02 7.66
CA ALA A 94 -30.25 26.32 7.84
C ALA A 94 -30.67 26.62 9.29
N ALA A 95 -31.05 25.60 10.06
CA ALA A 95 -31.45 25.76 11.46
C ALA A 95 -30.25 25.88 12.41
N GLN A 96 -29.16 25.15 12.15
CA GLN A 96 -28.01 25.09 13.06
C GLN A 96 -26.97 26.19 12.83
N LEU A 97 -26.70 26.60 11.58
CA LEU A 97 -25.70 27.66 11.31
C LEU A 97 -26.18 29.06 11.73
N SER A 98 -27.49 29.33 11.71
CA SER A 98 -28.03 30.61 12.20
C SER A 98 -27.96 30.73 13.72
N CYS A 99 -28.09 29.61 14.45
CA CYS A 99 -27.99 29.58 15.91
C CYS A 99 -26.53 29.48 16.40
N ALA A 100 -25.68 28.68 15.73
CA ALA A 100 -24.29 28.50 16.13
C ALA A 100 -23.45 29.79 16.02
N SER A 101 -23.72 30.63 15.03
CA SER A 101 -23.06 31.93 14.87
C SER A 101 -23.38 32.92 16.01
N GLN A 102 -24.60 32.87 16.57
CA GLN A 102 -25.02 33.78 17.64
C GLN A 102 -24.71 33.24 19.04
N ASP A 103 -24.82 31.92 19.29
CA ASP A 103 -24.62 31.34 20.62
C ASP A 103 -23.15 30.99 20.93
N ALA A 104 -22.33 30.62 19.94
CA ALA A 104 -20.91 30.34 20.16
C ALA A 104 -20.11 31.59 20.58
N MET A 105 -20.65 32.80 20.36
CA MET A 105 -20.09 34.04 20.86
C MET A 105 -20.42 34.34 22.33
N SER A 106 -21.37 33.63 22.98
CA SER A 106 -21.78 33.96 24.36
C SER A 106 -21.57 32.86 25.41
N LYS A 107 -21.48 31.57 25.06
CA LYS A 107 -21.37 30.50 26.07
C LYS A 107 -20.40 29.40 25.64
N GLY A 108 -19.44 29.11 26.53
CA GLY A 108 -18.42 28.07 26.33
C GLY A 108 -19.01 26.67 26.10
N PHE A 109 -18.24 25.87 25.35
CA PHE A 109 -18.58 24.61 24.67
C PHE A 109 -19.16 23.44 25.52
N ASN A 110 -19.27 23.57 26.85
CA ASN A 110 -19.57 22.44 27.75
C ASN A 110 -21.06 22.24 28.13
N GLN A 111 -22.02 22.79 27.39
CA GLN A 111 -23.45 22.71 27.78
C GLN A 111 -24.43 22.14 26.75
N TRP A 112 -23.94 21.58 25.63
CA TRP A 112 -24.77 21.05 24.55
C TRP A 112 -24.77 19.51 24.52
N LEU A 113 -25.59 18.83 25.34
CA LEU A 113 -25.81 17.37 25.21
C LEU A 113 -27.02 16.71 25.94
N PRO A 114 -28.20 17.35 26.14
CA PRO A 114 -29.36 16.53 26.52
C PRO A 114 -30.67 16.89 25.81
N HIS A 115 -30.79 16.81 24.48
CA HIS A 115 -32.10 16.79 23.82
C HIS A 115 -32.07 16.09 22.45
N VAL A 116 -31.75 14.79 22.45
CA VAL A 116 -32.02 13.88 21.31
C VAL A 116 -32.63 12.59 21.86
N ALA A 117 -33.85 12.67 22.36
CA ALA A 117 -34.61 11.51 22.83
C ALA A 117 -36.11 11.74 22.59
N ALA A 118 -36.55 11.58 21.35
CA ALA A 118 -37.94 11.25 20.99
C ALA A 118 -38.07 11.10 19.46
N MET A 119 -37.90 9.89 18.95
CA MET A 119 -38.40 9.47 17.63
C MET A 119 -39.03 8.08 17.78
N PRO A 120 -40.15 7.77 17.10
CA PRO A 120 -40.90 6.55 17.34
C PRO A 120 -40.30 5.34 16.63
N GLU A 121 -40.45 4.20 17.30
CA GLU A 121 -39.96 2.86 16.97
C GLU A 121 -40.52 2.31 15.64
N PRO A 122 -39.69 1.73 14.75
CA PRO A 122 -40.18 1.15 13.50
C PRO A 122 -40.78 -0.25 13.71
N ARG A 123 -41.99 -0.46 13.16
CA ARG A 123 -42.69 -1.77 13.14
C ARG A 123 -41.95 -2.78 12.26
N ILE A 124 -41.67 -3.95 12.85
CA ILE A 124 -41.12 -5.13 12.19
C ILE A 124 -42.27 -5.94 11.55
N PRO A 125 -42.24 -6.27 10.24
CA PRO A 125 -43.22 -7.17 9.65
C PRO A 125 -42.88 -8.65 9.89
N HIS A 126 -43.94 -9.43 10.03
CA HIS A 126 -43.97 -10.86 10.35
C HIS A 126 -43.15 -11.76 9.40
N LYS A 127 -42.50 -12.74 10.04
CA LYS A 127 -41.78 -13.88 9.46
C LYS A 127 -42.75 -14.80 8.70
N ARG A 128 -42.51 -15.03 7.41
CA ARG A 128 -43.23 -16.02 6.58
C ARG A 128 -42.35 -17.26 6.49
N GLU A 129 -42.86 -18.39 6.96
CA GLU A 129 -42.25 -19.71 6.79
C GLU A 129 -42.24 -20.07 5.30
N VAL A 130 -41.09 -20.54 4.80
CA VAL A 130 -40.96 -21.19 3.50
C VAL A 130 -40.25 -22.52 3.72
N ALA A 131 -40.90 -23.55 3.20
CA ALA A 131 -40.57 -24.96 3.33
C ALA A 131 -39.26 -25.34 2.61
N GLN A 132 -38.64 -26.38 3.15
CA GLN A 132 -37.57 -27.17 2.53
C GLN A 132 -38.08 -27.84 1.25
N ASP A 133 -37.33 -27.69 0.16
CA ASP A 133 -37.13 -28.74 -0.83
C ASP A 133 -35.68 -28.62 -1.34
N ALA A 134 -34.98 -29.75 -1.31
CA ALA A 134 -33.59 -29.88 -1.69
C ALA A 134 -33.52 -30.53 -3.07
N ASP A 135 -33.01 -29.78 -4.04
CA ASP A 135 -32.56 -30.30 -5.34
C ASP A 135 -31.09 -29.91 -5.54
N GLU A 136 -30.31 -30.90 -5.99
CA GLU A 136 -28.87 -30.81 -6.29
C GLU A 136 -28.56 -29.76 -7.37
N PRO A 137 -27.46 -28.98 -7.25
CA PRO A 137 -27.07 -28.08 -8.33
C PRO A 137 -26.33 -28.85 -9.44
N GLU A 138 -26.97 -28.92 -10.62
CA GLU A 138 -26.31 -29.24 -11.88
C GLU A 138 -25.13 -28.27 -12.13
N GLY A 139 -23.97 -28.83 -12.47
CA GLY A 139 -22.75 -28.08 -12.73
C GLY A 139 -22.86 -27.21 -13.99
N ILE A 140 -22.91 -25.90 -13.80
CA ILE A 140 -22.82 -24.89 -14.86
C ILE A 140 -21.35 -24.76 -15.29
N SER A 141 -21.00 -25.32 -16.44
CA SER A 141 -19.73 -25.04 -17.10
C SER A 141 -19.77 -23.66 -17.76
N ILE A 142 -19.22 -22.64 -17.09
CA ILE A 142 -19.06 -21.30 -17.67
C ILE A 142 -17.82 -21.31 -18.57
N GLN A 143 -18.01 -21.46 -19.87
CA GLN A 143 -17.03 -21.02 -20.87
C GLN A 143 -17.17 -19.50 -21.03
N MET A 144 -16.15 -18.73 -20.64
CA MET A 144 -16.00 -17.32 -21.05
C MET A 144 -14.80 -17.14 -21.98
N PRO A 145 -14.95 -17.36 -23.30
CA PRO A 145 -14.04 -16.81 -24.29
C PRO A 145 -14.74 -15.65 -25.02
N GLY A 146 -14.19 -14.44 -24.90
CA GLY A 146 -14.61 -13.26 -25.69
C GLY A 146 -14.94 -12.02 -24.86
N LEU A 147 -15.64 -12.17 -23.72
CA LEU A 147 -16.12 -11.01 -22.94
C LEU A 147 -14.98 -10.21 -22.29
N LEU A 148 -13.91 -10.89 -21.88
CA LEU A 148 -12.78 -10.24 -21.22
C LEU A 148 -11.98 -9.37 -22.20
N GLU A 149 -11.85 -9.79 -23.45
CA GLU A 149 -11.08 -9.08 -24.47
C GLU A 149 -11.81 -7.81 -24.93
N GLU A 150 -13.15 -7.87 -25.05
CA GLU A 150 -13.98 -6.67 -25.27
C GLU A 150 -13.92 -5.69 -24.09
N GLN A 151 -13.90 -6.18 -22.85
CA GLN A 151 -13.77 -5.31 -21.69
C GLN A 151 -12.40 -4.64 -21.60
N PHE A 152 -11.31 -5.35 -21.95
CA PHE A 152 -9.99 -4.74 -22.01
C PHE A 152 -9.86 -3.73 -23.16
N ALA A 153 -10.50 -3.96 -24.31
CA ALA A 153 -10.55 -3.00 -25.41
C ALA A 153 -11.27 -1.71 -25.00
N LEU A 154 -12.44 -1.84 -24.33
CA LEU A 154 -13.18 -0.70 -23.81
C LEU A 154 -12.41 0.08 -22.74
N LEU A 155 -11.69 -0.63 -21.85
CA LEU A 155 -10.86 0.01 -20.83
C LEU A 155 -9.70 0.80 -21.45
N ARG A 156 -9.11 0.28 -22.54
CA ARG A 156 -8.03 0.93 -23.28
C ARG A 156 -8.51 2.21 -23.97
N GLU A 157 -9.65 2.18 -24.64
CA GLU A 157 -10.24 3.37 -25.27
C GLU A 157 -10.59 4.45 -24.24
N GLY A 158 -11.13 4.05 -23.08
CA GLY A 158 -11.41 4.97 -21.98
C GLY A 158 -10.15 5.65 -21.45
N LEU A 159 -9.07 4.89 -21.24
CA LEU A 159 -7.81 5.43 -20.76
C LEU A 159 -7.17 6.41 -21.75
N GLU A 160 -7.22 6.11 -23.06
CA GLU A 160 -6.71 7.00 -24.10
C GLU A 160 -7.50 8.33 -24.17
N ALA A 161 -8.82 8.26 -23.98
CA ALA A 161 -9.66 9.47 -23.91
C ALA A 161 -9.32 10.34 -22.70
N ASP A 162 -9.13 9.74 -21.53
CA ASP A 162 -8.80 10.46 -20.29
C ASP A 162 -7.41 11.10 -20.33
N VAL A 163 -6.40 10.41 -20.88
CA VAL A 163 -5.05 10.96 -21.07
C VAL A 163 -5.10 12.16 -22.01
N THR A 164 -5.85 12.07 -23.11
CA THR A 164 -6.01 13.18 -24.06
C THR A 164 -6.69 14.38 -23.41
N SER A 165 -7.72 14.14 -22.59
CA SER A 165 -8.41 15.19 -21.82
C SER A 165 -7.48 15.89 -20.83
N ILE A 166 -6.65 15.14 -20.11
CA ILE A 166 -5.67 15.71 -19.18
C ILE A 166 -4.64 16.57 -19.92
N LEU A 167 -4.12 16.12 -21.07
CA LEU A 167 -3.17 16.89 -21.87
C LEU A 167 -3.76 18.23 -22.35
N VAL A 168 -5.03 18.24 -22.77
CA VAL A 168 -5.72 19.48 -23.15
C VAL A 168 -5.88 20.42 -21.96
N ARG A 169 -6.21 19.90 -20.77
CA ARG A 169 -6.32 20.72 -19.55
C ARG A 169 -4.97 21.27 -19.09
N LEU A 170 -3.90 20.50 -19.24
CA LEU A 170 -2.52 20.96 -18.98
C LEU A 170 -2.13 22.09 -19.93
N ALA A 171 -2.39 21.94 -21.24
CA ALA A 171 -2.12 22.99 -22.21
C ALA A 171 -2.89 24.29 -21.90
N ALA A 172 -4.15 24.19 -21.47
CA ALA A 172 -4.94 25.35 -21.06
C ALA A 172 -4.40 26.02 -19.77
N ILE A 173 -3.86 25.23 -18.83
CA ILE A 173 -3.22 25.76 -17.61
C ILE A 173 -1.89 26.43 -17.95
N GLU A 174 -1.09 25.86 -18.84
CA GLU A 174 0.16 26.48 -19.31
C GLU A 174 -0.10 27.83 -19.99
N GLU A 175 -1.15 27.91 -20.81
CA GLU A 175 -1.60 29.16 -21.43
C GLU A 175 -2.08 30.18 -20.38
N ALA A 176 -2.85 29.75 -19.39
CA ALA A 176 -3.34 30.62 -18.31
C ALA A 176 -2.22 31.13 -17.39
N LEU A 177 -1.13 30.37 -17.24
CA LEU A 177 0.04 30.75 -16.44
C LEU A 177 1.03 31.63 -17.22
N GLY A 178 0.81 31.87 -18.52
CA GLY A 178 1.71 32.66 -19.35
C GLY A 178 3.09 32.03 -19.48
N LEU A 179 3.20 30.70 -19.31
CA LEU A 179 4.44 30.00 -19.55
C LEU A 179 4.76 30.06 -21.04
N PRO A 180 5.98 30.46 -21.44
CA PRO A 180 6.34 30.47 -22.84
C PRO A 180 6.20 29.05 -23.38
N LYS A 181 5.33 28.86 -24.39
CA LYS A 181 5.29 27.63 -25.17
C LYS A 181 6.72 27.31 -25.58
N ALA A 182 7.16 26.08 -25.33
CA ALA A 182 8.41 25.56 -25.85
C ALA A 182 8.29 25.44 -27.39
N SER A 183 8.31 26.59 -28.07
CA SER A 183 8.48 26.68 -29.51
C SER A 183 9.97 26.53 -29.79
N ASP A 184 10.28 25.54 -30.62
CA ASP A 184 11.55 25.28 -31.30
C ASP A 184 12.52 26.47 -31.27
N SER A 185 13.46 26.43 -30.31
CA SER A 185 14.59 27.35 -30.32
C SER A 185 15.61 26.86 -31.34
N GLU A 186 15.46 27.31 -32.59
CA GLU A 186 16.62 27.54 -33.45
C GLU A 186 17.65 28.36 -32.67
N THR A 187 18.89 27.91 -32.71
CA THR A 187 20.03 28.50 -32.02
C THR A 187 20.49 29.75 -32.78
N PRO A 188 20.44 30.97 -32.21
CA PRO A 188 21.12 32.11 -32.78
C PRO A 188 22.40 32.38 -32.00
N GLU A 189 23.52 32.22 -32.69
CA GLU A 189 24.85 32.62 -32.28
C GLU A 189 24.88 34.15 -32.04
N ALA A 190 25.10 34.58 -30.79
CA ALA A 190 25.26 35.99 -30.46
C ALA A 190 26.47 36.23 -29.53
N LYS A 191 27.34 37.12 -30.03
CA LYS A 191 28.59 37.63 -29.49
C LYS A 191 28.48 38.21 -28.07
N PRO A 192 29.56 38.11 -27.25
CA PRO A 192 29.57 38.59 -25.87
C PRO A 192 29.87 40.09 -25.81
N SER A 193 28.98 40.85 -25.17
CA SER A 193 29.21 42.25 -24.78
C SER A 193 29.60 42.30 -23.31
N SER A 194 30.80 42.79 -23.05
CA SER A 194 31.43 42.93 -21.74
C SER A 194 30.73 43.97 -20.87
N LEU A 195 30.02 43.54 -19.83
CA LEU A 195 29.61 44.38 -18.72
C LEU A 195 30.51 44.08 -17.51
N LYS A 196 31.52 44.93 -17.28
CA LYS A 196 32.35 44.91 -16.07
C LYS A 196 31.52 45.42 -14.89
N VAL A 197 30.90 44.50 -14.16
CA VAL A 197 30.40 44.77 -12.81
C VAL A 197 31.53 44.50 -11.84
N THR A 198 32.12 45.57 -11.32
CA THR A 198 33.12 45.51 -10.25
C THR A 198 32.41 45.17 -8.94
N VAL A 199 32.21 43.88 -8.67
CA VAL A 199 31.76 43.38 -7.37
C VAL A 199 32.93 43.45 -6.40
N ARG A 200 32.72 44.20 -5.34
CA ARG A 200 33.66 44.43 -4.24
C ARG A 200 33.74 43.15 -3.40
N GLU A 201 34.87 42.46 -3.48
CA GLU A 201 35.23 41.28 -2.70
C GLU A 201 35.24 41.62 -1.20
N ALA A 202 34.16 41.24 -0.50
CA ALA A 202 34.09 41.24 0.95
C ALA A 202 34.06 39.79 1.45
N ARG A 203 35.24 39.35 1.90
CA ARG A 203 35.51 38.41 3.01
C ARG A 203 34.48 37.31 3.31
N THR A 204 34.94 36.07 3.10
CA THR A 204 34.58 34.84 3.86
C THR A 204 33.08 34.57 3.94
N GLY A 205 32.45 34.35 2.78
CA GLY A 205 31.15 33.69 2.68
C GLY A 205 31.29 32.21 3.01
N GLN A 206 31.11 31.86 4.28
CA GLN A 206 30.79 30.49 4.67
C GLN A 206 29.38 30.24 4.13
N GLU A 207 29.24 29.39 3.11
CA GLU A 207 27.92 28.99 2.63
C GLU A 207 27.11 28.51 3.83
N PRO A 208 25.87 28.99 4.00
CA PRO A 208 25.02 28.54 5.10
C PRO A 208 24.92 27.02 4.99
N GLU A 209 25.39 26.31 6.03
CA GLU A 209 25.20 24.86 6.11
C GLU A 209 23.69 24.58 6.05
N ASP A 210 23.26 23.81 5.05
CA ASP A 210 21.88 23.34 4.93
C ASP A 210 21.57 22.39 6.09
N LEU A 211 21.07 22.97 7.19
CA LEU A 211 20.57 22.21 8.33
C LEU A 211 19.24 21.57 7.93
N THR A 212 19.19 20.24 8.01
CA THR A 212 17.97 19.49 7.71
C THR A 212 17.26 19.12 9.00
N ASP A 213 15.97 19.43 9.07
CA ASP A 213 15.10 19.09 10.18
C ASP A 213 14.68 17.62 10.12
N VAL A 214 15.11 16.82 11.09
CA VAL A 214 14.72 15.40 11.21
C VAL A 214 13.65 15.26 12.30
N CYS A 215 12.42 14.95 11.88
CA CYS A 215 11.33 14.65 12.81
C CYS A 215 11.44 13.22 13.34
N PHE A 216 11.16 13.04 14.63
CA PHE A 216 10.96 11.70 15.19
C PHE A 216 9.69 11.08 14.61
N GLU A 217 9.79 9.83 14.17
CA GLU A 217 8.68 9.10 13.62
C GLU A 217 7.66 8.75 14.72
N ALA A 218 6.38 8.85 14.38
CA ALA A 218 5.26 8.40 15.19
C ALA A 218 5.17 6.86 15.15
N SER A 219 6.11 6.20 15.80
CA SER A 219 6.22 4.75 15.89
C SER A 219 6.34 4.30 17.35
N THR A 220 5.92 3.06 17.61
CA THR A 220 6.07 2.40 18.91
C THR A 220 7.55 2.39 19.37
N TRP A 221 8.49 2.33 18.43
CA TRP A 221 9.94 2.37 18.70
C TRP A 221 10.44 3.70 19.27
N SER A 222 9.72 4.80 19.02
CA SER A 222 10.02 6.13 19.56
C SER A 222 9.49 6.33 20.98
N VAL A 223 8.60 5.46 21.47
CA VAL A 223 7.96 5.62 22.80
C VAL A 223 8.98 5.61 23.95
N PRO A 224 9.98 4.71 24.00
CA PRO A 224 11.00 4.69 25.06
C PRO A 224 11.78 6.01 25.24
N LEU A 225 11.84 6.84 24.20
CA LEU A 225 12.45 8.18 24.26
C LEU A 225 11.70 9.09 25.26
N LEU A 226 10.38 8.95 25.36
CA LEU A 226 9.50 9.82 26.16
C LEU A 226 9.14 9.26 27.54
N ILE A 227 9.40 7.97 27.79
CA ILE A 227 9.06 7.33 29.06
C ILE A 227 9.85 8.01 30.20
N GLY A 228 9.12 8.54 31.18
CA GLY A 228 9.67 9.28 32.32
C GLY A 228 10.16 10.69 32.00
N LEU A 229 9.80 11.28 30.86
CA LEU A 229 9.97 12.71 30.57
C LEU A 229 8.65 13.46 30.48
N VAL A 230 7.61 12.78 30.01
CA VAL A 230 6.28 13.34 29.94
C VAL A 230 5.61 13.19 31.29
N ASP A 231 4.93 14.24 31.77
CA ASP A 231 4.02 14.22 32.92
C ASP A 231 2.76 13.38 32.63
N ALA A 232 2.97 12.09 32.40
CA ALA A 232 1.93 11.09 32.17
C ALA A 232 1.67 10.33 33.48
N GLY A 233 0.49 9.73 33.60
CA GLY A 233 0.20 8.90 34.77
C GLY A 233 1.10 7.65 34.78
N TRP A 234 1.32 7.07 35.96
CA TRP A 234 2.04 5.79 36.08
C TRP A 234 1.42 4.69 35.19
N PHE A 235 0.09 4.72 35.03
CA PHE A 235 -0.64 3.83 34.15
C PHE A 235 -0.29 4.03 32.67
N ASP A 236 -0.17 5.28 32.19
CA ASP A 236 0.21 5.58 30.81
C ASP A 236 1.63 5.05 30.51
N HIS A 237 2.55 5.17 31.48
CA HIS A 237 3.90 4.62 31.37
C HIS A 237 3.90 3.09 31.35
N ALA A 238 3.17 2.43 32.26
CA ALA A 238 3.06 0.98 32.28
C ALA A 238 2.47 0.45 30.96
N PHE A 239 1.40 1.09 30.47
CA PHE A 239 0.78 0.74 29.20
C PHE A 239 1.75 0.92 28.02
N SER A 240 2.55 1.99 28.01
CA SER A 240 3.55 2.25 26.98
C SER A 240 4.66 1.20 26.94
N ILE A 241 5.10 0.72 28.10
CA ILE A 241 6.07 -0.38 28.19
C ILE A 241 5.46 -1.66 27.62
N ILE A 242 4.20 -1.98 27.99
CA ILE A 242 3.47 -3.13 27.45
C ILE A 242 3.34 -3.02 25.92
N LEU A 243 3.06 -1.82 25.38
CA LEU A 243 2.93 -1.59 23.95
C LEU A 243 4.23 -1.88 23.19
N VAL A 244 5.38 -1.44 23.72
CA VAL A 244 6.70 -1.73 23.13
C VAL A 244 7.01 -3.23 23.16
N LEU A 245 6.68 -3.92 24.27
CA LEU A 245 6.85 -5.37 24.38
C LEU A 245 5.92 -6.14 23.43
N LEU A 246 4.68 -5.70 23.28
CA LEU A 246 3.72 -6.28 22.34
C LEU A 246 4.20 -6.12 20.90
N ASN A 247 4.70 -4.94 20.54
CA ASN A 247 5.27 -4.69 19.22
C ASN A 247 6.46 -5.62 18.93
N LEU A 248 7.41 -5.70 19.86
CA LEU A 248 8.54 -6.60 19.75
C LEU A 248 8.09 -8.07 19.59
N PHE A 249 7.12 -8.50 20.39
CA PHE A 249 6.55 -9.85 20.30
C PHE A 249 5.92 -10.11 18.94
N MET A 250 5.10 -9.19 18.41
CA MET A 250 4.45 -9.35 17.12
C MET A 250 5.46 -9.42 15.98
N GLN A 251 6.44 -8.52 15.93
CA GLN A 251 7.44 -8.55 14.86
C GLN A 251 8.30 -9.83 14.91
N VAL A 252 8.69 -10.28 16.11
CA VAL A 252 9.41 -11.56 16.28
C VAL A 252 8.54 -12.73 15.86
N ALA A 253 7.26 -12.75 16.24
CA ALA A 253 6.32 -13.81 15.87
C ALA A 253 6.10 -13.88 14.36
N PHE A 254 5.89 -12.74 13.69
CA PHE A 254 5.77 -12.69 12.23
C PHE A 254 7.05 -13.15 11.54
N THR A 255 8.22 -12.69 12.00
CA THR A 255 9.51 -13.14 11.47
C THR A 255 9.68 -14.65 11.62
N TRP A 256 9.31 -15.20 12.79
CA TRP A 256 9.35 -16.64 13.05
C TRP A 256 8.41 -17.42 12.14
N VAL A 257 7.16 -16.96 11.98
CA VAL A 257 6.16 -17.61 11.10
C VAL A 257 6.65 -17.61 9.66
N LEU A 258 7.17 -16.47 9.16
CA LEU A 258 7.71 -16.36 7.81
C LEU A 258 8.94 -17.27 7.59
N LEU A 259 9.74 -17.50 8.64
CA LEU A 259 10.90 -18.40 8.61
C LEU A 259 10.55 -19.89 8.80
N SER A 260 9.31 -20.21 9.18
CA SER A 260 8.91 -21.58 9.48
C SER A 260 8.77 -22.43 8.21
N GLU A 261 9.27 -23.66 8.26
CA GLU A 261 9.19 -24.61 7.13
C GLU A 261 7.73 -24.86 6.70
N GLY A 262 6.80 -24.91 7.65
CA GLY A 262 5.37 -25.11 7.36
C GLY A 262 4.76 -23.98 6.55
N PHE A 263 5.25 -22.74 6.71
CA PHE A 263 4.80 -21.60 5.93
C PHE A 263 5.52 -21.49 4.58
N MET A 264 6.81 -21.82 4.53
CA MET A 264 7.58 -21.81 3.28
C MET A 264 7.24 -22.97 2.32
N GLY A 265 6.41 -23.92 2.75
CA GLY A 265 6.02 -25.09 1.96
C GLY A 265 7.14 -26.13 1.83
N ASP A 266 6.76 -27.28 1.29
CA ASP A 266 7.69 -28.34 0.96
C ASP A 266 8.68 -27.89 -0.12
N SER A 267 9.92 -28.38 -0.01
CA SER A 267 10.96 -28.13 -1.01
C SER A 267 10.53 -28.73 -2.36
N LEU A 268 10.70 -27.99 -3.45
CA LEU A 268 10.28 -28.42 -4.79
C LEU A 268 10.95 -29.73 -5.24
N GLU A 269 12.06 -30.11 -4.60
CA GLU A 269 12.70 -31.41 -4.74
C GLU A 269 11.77 -32.58 -4.37
N LYS A 270 10.91 -32.43 -3.34
CA LYS A 270 9.92 -33.45 -2.98
C LYS A 270 8.84 -33.58 -4.05
N GLU A 271 8.53 -32.48 -4.75
CA GLU A 271 7.60 -32.51 -5.88
C GLU A 271 8.18 -33.28 -7.08
N ILE A 272 9.50 -33.32 -7.26
CA ILE A 272 10.14 -34.18 -8.27
C ILE A 272 9.87 -35.66 -7.95
N ASP A 273 10.08 -36.08 -6.71
CA ASP A 273 9.84 -37.47 -6.30
C ASP A 273 8.36 -37.83 -6.39
N SER A 274 7.47 -36.93 -5.95
CA SER A 274 6.02 -37.06 -6.09
C SER A 274 5.60 -37.20 -7.55
N ALA A 275 6.13 -36.35 -8.43
CA ALA A 275 5.89 -36.41 -9.87
C ALA A 275 6.33 -37.74 -10.47
N LYS A 276 7.52 -38.23 -10.09
CA LYS A 276 8.06 -39.51 -10.57
C LYS A 276 7.23 -40.71 -10.10
N ILE A 277 6.81 -40.72 -8.83
CA ILE A 277 5.93 -41.75 -8.29
C ILE A 277 4.60 -41.73 -9.04
N TRP A 278 3.98 -40.56 -9.19
CA TRP A 278 2.73 -40.42 -9.95
C TRP A 278 2.87 -40.90 -11.40
N ARG A 279 3.97 -40.51 -12.08
CA ARG A 279 4.28 -40.87 -13.46
C ARG A 279 4.32 -42.39 -13.65
N THR A 280 4.96 -43.09 -12.73
CA THR A 280 5.21 -44.54 -12.82
C THR A 280 4.07 -45.40 -12.30
N SER A 281 3.28 -44.90 -11.35
CA SER A 281 2.21 -45.67 -10.70
C SER A 281 0.80 -45.39 -11.23
N VAL A 282 0.50 -44.15 -11.61
CA VAL A 282 -0.87 -43.71 -11.93
C VAL A 282 -0.99 -43.23 -13.37
N ALA A 283 -0.04 -42.43 -13.85
CA ALA A 283 -0.22 -41.63 -15.06
C ALA A 283 -0.40 -42.44 -16.36
N HIS A 284 0.06 -43.70 -16.35
CA HIS A 284 -0.05 -44.64 -17.46
C HIS A 284 -1.01 -45.81 -17.19
N ASP A 285 -1.70 -45.87 -16.06
CA ASP A 285 -2.59 -47.00 -15.77
C ASP A 285 -3.82 -46.97 -16.69
N ALA A 286 -4.07 -48.08 -17.39
CA ALA A 286 -5.22 -48.24 -18.28
C ALA A 286 -6.58 -48.05 -17.57
N LYS A 287 -6.63 -48.14 -16.24
CA LYS A 287 -7.82 -47.81 -15.44
C LYS A 287 -8.26 -46.35 -15.59
N TYR A 288 -7.33 -45.44 -15.87
CA TYR A 288 -7.59 -44.00 -15.98
C TYR A 288 -7.63 -43.51 -17.42
N LEU A 289 -7.79 -44.43 -18.38
CA LEU A 289 -7.96 -44.13 -19.79
C LEU A 289 -9.32 -43.45 -20.02
N ASP A 290 -9.31 -42.39 -20.83
CA ASP A 290 -10.55 -41.73 -21.24
C ASP A 290 -11.26 -42.50 -22.37
N LEU A 291 -12.51 -42.15 -22.68
CA LEU A 291 -13.29 -42.70 -23.80
C LEU A 291 -12.57 -42.53 -25.15
N SER A 292 -11.76 -41.49 -25.28
CA SER A 292 -10.91 -41.22 -26.45
C SER A 292 -9.66 -42.13 -26.55
N SER A 293 -9.48 -43.06 -25.61
CA SER A 293 -8.28 -43.88 -25.47
C SER A 293 -6.99 -43.06 -25.27
N THR A 294 -7.11 -41.87 -24.69
CA THR A 294 -5.96 -41.05 -24.29
C THR A 294 -5.52 -41.40 -22.88
N SER A 295 -4.20 -41.44 -22.68
CA SER A 295 -3.61 -41.68 -21.36
C SER A 295 -3.83 -40.48 -20.44
N LEU A 296 -3.86 -40.72 -19.13
CA LEU A 296 -4.02 -39.67 -18.12
C LEU A 296 -2.90 -38.63 -18.20
N VAL A 297 -1.64 -39.07 -18.36
CA VAL A 297 -0.51 -38.13 -18.56
C VAL A 297 -0.72 -37.21 -19.76
N SER A 298 -1.17 -37.74 -20.91
CA SER A 298 -1.31 -36.92 -22.11
C SER A 298 -2.35 -35.83 -21.89
N ARG A 299 -3.44 -36.14 -21.19
CA ARG A 299 -4.46 -35.15 -20.85
C ARG A 299 -3.96 -34.10 -19.85
N VAL A 300 -3.24 -34.51 -18.79
CA VAL A 300 -2.59 -33.59 -17.83
C VAL A 300 -1.64 -32.62 -18.54
N CYS A 301 -0.76 -33.14 -19.40
CA CYS A 301 0.25 -32.34 -20.11
C CYS A 301 -0.34 -31.46 -21.22
N ASN A 302 -1.49 -31.85 -21.78
CA ASN A 302 -2.24 -31.02 -22.72
C ASN A 302 -3.09 -29.93 -22.03
N GLY A 303 -3.14 -29.91 -20.69
CA GLY A 303 -3.90 -28.94 -19.89
C GLY A 303 -5.41 -29.12 -20.05
N ASP A 304 -5.88 -30.37 -20.10
CA ASP A 304 -7.31 -30.67 -20.13
C ASP A 304 -7.95 -30.30 -18.78
N SER A 305 -8.90 -29.35 -18.81
CA SER A 305 -9.59 -28.84 -17.62
C SER A 305 -10.71 -29.75 -17.14
N ALA A 306 -11.11 -30.76 -17.92
CA ALA A 306 -12.16 -31.71 -17.57
C ALA A 306 -11.65 -32.88 -16.69
N LEU A 307 -10.41 -32.82 -16.20
CA LEU A 307 -9.83 -33.86 -15.36
C LEU A 307 -10.40 -33.78 -13.94
N ILE A 308 -11.16 -34.79 -13.55
CA ILE A 308 -11.56 -34.98 -12.16
C ILE A 308 -10.42 -35.61 -11.34
N LEU A 309 -9.59 -36.43 -11.98
CA LEU A 309 -8.45 -37.11 -11.37
C LEU A 309 -7.14 -36.42 -11.76
N SER A 310 -6.19 -36.33 -10.82
CA SER A 310 -4.88 -35.66 -11.02
C SER A 310 -4.98 -34.16 -11.32
N THR A 311 -5.99 -33.50 -10.73
CA THR A 311 -6.16 -32.04 -10.78
C THR A 311 -4.93 -31.31 -10.27
N THR A 312 -4.30 -31.80 -9.19
CA THR A 312 -3.08 -31.23 -8.63
C THR A 312 -1.93 -31.20 -9.64
N GLN A 313 -1.71 -32.29 -10.38
CA GLN A 313 -0.66 -32.37 -11.39
C GLN A 313 -0.97 -31.45 -12.59
N ALA A 314 -2.23 -31.39 -13.03
CA ALA A 314 -2.63 -30.49 -14.12
C ALA A 314 -2.45 -29.01 -13.75
N ILE A 315 -2.84 -28.63 -12.53
CA ILE A 315 -2.63 -27.28 -11.98
C ILE A 315 -1.14 -26.97 -11.89
N LEU A 316 -0.33 -27.90 -11.38
CA LEU A 316 1.12 -27.74 -11.26
C LEU A 316 1.79 -27.53 -12.62
N VAL A 317 1.47 -28.36 -13.62
CA VAL A 317 1.99 -28.19 -15.00
C VAL A 317 1.57 -26.85 -15.59
N ASN A 318 0.32 -26.43 -15.36
CA ASN A 318 -0.18 -25.14 -15.82
C ASN A 318 0.57 -23.97 -15.15
N HIS A 319 0.80 -24.04 -13.84
CA HIS A 319 1.59 -23.05 -13.12
C HIS A 319 3.03 -22.98 -13.64
N VAL A 320 3.69 -24.12 -13.86
CA VAL A 320 5.05 -24.16 -14.43
C VAL A 320 5.08 -23.55 -15.83
N ASN A 321 4.12 -23.88 -16.69
CA ASN A 321 4.04 -23.33 -18.05
C ASN A 321 3.81 -21.81 -18.03
N SER A 322 2.88 -21.34 -17.21
CA SER A 322 2.58 -19.90 -17.06
C SER A 322 3.77 -19.13 -16.49
N PHE A 323 4.42 -19.67 -15.45
CA PHE A 323 5.55 -19.03 -14.79
C PHE A 323 6.78 -18.92 -15.70
N LEU A 324 7.12 -20.01 -16.40
CA LEU A 324 8.27 -20.05 -17.31
C LEU A 324 7.97 -19.49 -18.70
N GLY A 325 6.70 -19.21 -19.03
CA GLY A 325 6.30 -18.80 -20.38
C GLY A 325 6.47 -19.90 -21.43
N LEU A 326 6.31 -21.16 -21.03
CA LEU A 326 6.46 -22.31 -21.92
C LEU A 326 5.16 -22.61 -22.67
N GLU A 327 5.29 -22.91 -23.96
CA GLU A 327 4.22 -23.57 -24.70
C GLU A 327 4.02 -25.00 -24.18
N LYS A 328 2.82 -25.56 -24.36
CA LYS A 328 2.43 -26.88 -23.81
C LYS A 328 3.42 -28.00 -24.13
N THR A 329 3.93 -28.04 -25.36
CA THR A 329 4.83 -29.09 -25.86
C THR A 329 6.31 -28.73 -25.77
N GLN A 330 6.65 -27.48 -25.47
CA GLN A 330 8.04 -27.02 -25.43
C GLN A 330 8.68 -27.30 -24.06
N ILE A 331 9.89 -27.85 -24.09
CA ILE A 331 10.72 -28.15 -22.90
C ILE A 331 11.98 -27.27 -22.90
N GLU A 332 12.26 -26.54 -23.97
CA GLU A 332 13.43 -25.65 -24.05
C GLU A 332 13.14 -24.31 -23.36
N PHE A 333 14.17 -23.74 -22.72
CA PHE A 333 14.04 -22.48 -22.01
C PHE A 333 13.84 -21.30 -22.97
N PRO A 334 12.73 -20.56 -22.87
CA PRO A 334 12.60 -19.29 -23.57
C PRO A 334 13.54 -18.28 -22.91
N PHE A 335 14.07 -17.36 -23.72
CA PHE A 335 14.84 -16.22 -23.22
C PHE A 335 14.00 -15.32 -22.29
N TRP A 336 12.67 -15.30 -22.47
CA TRP A 336 11.74 -14.48 -21.70
C TRP A 336 10.86 -15.33 -20.78
N GLN A 337 10.99 -15.13 -19.47
CA GLN A 337 10.23 -15.83 -18.44
C GLN A 337 9.41 -14.82 -17.62
N PRO A 338 8.11 -14.64 -17.95
CA PRO A 338 7.29 -13.56 -17.35
C PRO A 338 7.14 -13.70 -15.83
N GLY A 339 7.00 -14.93 -15.31
CA GLY A 339 6.90 -15.18 -13.87
C GLY A 339 8.18 -14.82 -13.11
N THR A 340 9.34 -15.10 -13.71
CA THR A 340 10.65 -14.74 -13.13
C THR A 340 10.85 -13.22 -13.09
N LEU A 341 10.46 -12.51 -14.15
CA LEU A 341 10.51 -11.05 -14.19
C LEU A 341 9.60 -10.44 -13.10
N LEU A 342 8.37 -10.92 -13.00
CA LEU A 342 7.43 -10.43 -11.99
C LEU A 342 7.95 -10.71 -10.57
N CYS A 343 8.48 -11.91 -10.32
CA CYS A 343 9.11 -12.26 -9.06
C CYS A 343 10.24 -11.28 -8.69
N LEU A 344 11.12 -11.00 -9.65
CA LEU A 344 12.22 -10.05 -9.47
C LEU A 344 11.72 -8.63 -9.18
N LEU A 345 10.68 -8.16 -9.87
CA LEU A 345 10.07 -6.85 -9.61
C LEU A 345 9.47 -6.76 -8.20
N CYS A 346 8.77 -7.81 -7.74
CA CYS A 346 8.23 -7.86 -6.38
C CYS A 346 9.34 -7.92 -5.32
N ILE A 347 10.44 -8.63 -5.58
CA ILE A 347 11.60 -8.64 -4.68
C ILE A 347 12.29 -7.28 -4.64
N VAL A 348 12.43 -6.58 -5.77
CA VAL A 348 12.93 -5.20 -5.81
C VAL A 348 12.04 -4.28 -5.00
N PHE A 349 10.72 -4.34 -5.23
CA PHE A 349 9.74 -3.54 -4.48
C PHE A 349 9.83 -3.80 -2.98
N TRP A 350 9.81 -5.07 -2.57
CA TRP A 350 9.96 -5.47 -1.17
C TRP A 350 11.27 -4.96 -0.55
N SER A 351 12.38 -5.11 -1.28
CA SER A 351 13.69 -4.62 -0.83
C SER A 351 13.69 -3.11 -0.64
N LEU A 352 13.05 -2.36 -1.53
CA LEU A 352 12.91 -0.90 -1.42
C LEU A 352 12.11 -0.49 -0.17
N CYS A 353 11.02 -1.19 0.16
CA CYS A 353 10.26 -0.95 1.39
C CYS A 353 11.14 -1.16 2.64
N ILE A 354 11.93 -2.24 2.65
CA ILE A 354 12.88 -2.51 3.74
C ILE A 354 14.01 -1.47 3.79
N TYR A 355 14.52 -1.01 2.63
CA TYR A 355 15.53 0.06 2.60
C TYR A 355 15.00 1.38 3.14
N GLN A 356 13.73 1.71 2.87
CA GLN A 356 13.07 2.86 3.48
C GLN A 356 13.08 2.75 5.00
N GLU A 357 12.81 1.55 5.53
CA GLU A 357 12.85 1.27 6.95
C GLU A 357 14.26 1.41 7.56
N PHE A 358 15.29 0.83 6.91
CA PHE A 358 16.68 1.05 7.34
C PHE A 358 17.08 2.52 7.36
N ARG A 359 16.61 3.29 6.37
CA ARG A 359 16.89 4.73 6.30
C ARG A 359 16.26 5.49 7.47
N LYS A 360 15.00 5.16 7.83
CA LYS A 360 14.34 5.73 9.02
C LYS A 360 15.13 5.42 10.29
N ILE A 361 15.55 4.17 10.48
CA ILE A 361 16.36 3.74 11.64
C ILE A 361 17.68 4.52 11.69
N TRP A 362 18.36 4.66 10.55
CA TRP A 362 19.63 5.38 10.46
C TRP A 362 19.49 6.87 10.78
N GLN A 363 18.45 7.53 10.25
CA GLN A 363 18.17 8.94 10.55
C GLN A 363 17.83 9.16 12.03
N GLN A 364 17.04 8.28 12.64
CA GLN A 364 16.73 8.34 14.07
C GLN A 364 17.97 8.10 14.95
N LEU A 365 18.82 7.15 14.56
CA LEU A 365 20.08 6.89 15.23
C LEU A 365 21.00 8.11 15.15
N GLU A 366 21.13 8.73 13.97
CA GLU A 366 21.92 9.93 13.77
C GLU A 366 21.41 11.12 14.58
N ALA A 367 20.09 11.37 14.55
CA ALA A 367 19.46 12.39 15.38
C ALA A 367 19.74 12.15 16.88
N THR A 368 19.66 10.89 17.32
CA THR A 368 19.94 10.50 18.72
C THR A 368 21.42 10.69 19.08
N ILE A 369 22.34 10.45 18.14
CA ILE A 369 23.77 10.70 18.32
C ILE A 369 24.08 12.21 18.33
N GLY A 370 23.31 13.03 17.62
CA GLY A 370 23.47 14.49 17.61
C GLY A 370 23.13 15.16 18.95
N ILE A 371 22.23 14.58 19.75
CA ILE A 371 21.82 15.16 21.03
C ILE A 371 22.99 15.11 22.05
N PRO A 372 23.30 16.21 22.76
CA PRO A 372 24.34 16.23 23.78
C PRO A 372 23.97 15.33 24.96
N LYS A 373 24.97 14.61 25.49
CA LYS A 373 24.79 13.62 26.56
C LYS A 373 25.10 14.26 27.92
N SER A 374 24.22 14.05 28.90
CA SER A 374 24.33 14.55 30.28
C SER A 374 24.07 13.41 31.28
N HIS A 375 24.21 13.66 32.58
CA HIS A 375 23.82 12.68 33.61
C HIS A 375 22.30 12.62 33.80
N GLN A 376 21.62 13.74 33.61
CA GLN A 376 20.16 13.85 33.69
C GLN A 376 19.63 14.30 32.34
N SER A 377 18.53 13.67 31.91
CA SER A 377 17.80 14.06 30.71
C SER A 377 16.99 15.32 30.99
N VAL A 378 17.14 16.35 30.17
CA VAL A 378 16.37 17.60 30.28
C VAL A 378 15.52 17.77 29.03
N PHE A 379 14.21 17.83 29.22
CA PHE A 379 13.22 18.04 28.16
C PHE A 379 12.49 19.35 28.41
N ARG A 380 12.65 20.33 27.52
CA ARG A 380 12.07 21.68 27.65
C ARG A 380 11.51 22.14 26.32
N ASN A 381 10.34 22.79 26.33
CA ASN A 381 9.70 23.35 25.14
C ASN A 381 9.48 22.37 23.97
N ASN A 382 9.29 21.08 24.28
CA ASN A 382 9.21 19.99 23.30
C ASN A 382 10.50 19.70 22.51
N SER A 383 11.65 20.15 23.02
CA SER A 383 12.98 19.86 22.49
C SER A 383 13.87 19.20 23.54
N PHE A 384 14.81 18.37 23.07
CA PHE A 384 15.76 17.67 23.93
C PHE A 384 17.02 18.52 24.10
N GLU A 385 17.17 19.15 25.27
CA GLU A 385 18.40 19.90 25.59
C GLU A 385 19.57 18.96 25.90
N SER A 386 19.30 17.82 26.56
CA SER A 386 20.32 16.79 26.80
C SER A 386 19.70 15.43 27.14
N LEU A 387 20.42 14.36 26.79
CA LEU A 387 19.98 12.97 27.03
C LEU A 387 20.88 12.26 28.05
N SER A 388 20.29 11.50 28.97
CA SER A 388 21.08 10.70 29.93
C SER A 388 21.79 9.54 29.23
N TRP A 389 23.02 9.19 29.65
CA TRP A 389 23.76 8.04 29.10
C TRP A 389 23.00 6.72 29.13
N SER A 390 22.27 6.44 30.21
CA SER A 390 21.47 5.22 30.33
C SER A 390 20.39 5.14 29.24
N ARG A 391 19.63 6.22 29.03
CA ARG A 391 18.61 6.29 27.96
C ARG A 391 19.21 6.23 26.57
N PHE A 392 20.36 6.85 26.36
CA PHE A 392 21.07 6.78 25.08
C PHE A 392 21.41 5.32 24.74
N PHE A 393 21.93 4.57 25.70
CA PHE A 393 22.25 3.16 25.51
C PHE A 393 20.99 2.32 25.26
N VAL A 394 19.90 2.56 26.00
CA VAL A 394 18.62 1.86 25.79
C VAL A 394 18.09 2.11 24.37
N LEU A 395 18.10 3.35 23.89
CA LEU A 395 17.67 3.69 22.52
C LEU A 395 18.58 3.04 21.47
N LEU A 396 19.89 3.02 21.69
CA LEU A 396 20.84 2.35 20.81
C LEU A 396 20.53 0.85 20.69
N VAL A 397 20.26 0.19 21.82
CA VAL A 397 19.87 -1.23 21.83
C VAL A 397 18.55 -1.44 21.08
N ILE A 398 17.57 -0.57 21.26
CA ILE A 398 16.28 -0.64 20.55
C ILE A 398 16.48 -0.52 19.04
N TYR A 399 17.25 0.48 18.58
CA TYR A 399 17.53 0.65 17.15
C TYR A 399 18.29 -0.54 16.56
N LEU A 400 19.23 -1.13 17.31
CA LEU A 400 19.92 -2.34 16.89
C LEU A 400 18.95 -3.52 16.75
N VAL A 401 18.05 -3.72 17.71
CA VAL A 401 17.02 -4.77 17.65
C VAL A 401 16.09 -4.56 16.46
N ARG A 402 15.61 -3.33 16.24
CA ARG A 402 14.76 -2.97 15.08
C ARG A 402 15.48 -3.27 13.76
N ALA A 403 16.76 -2.90 13.65
CA ALA A 403 17.56 -3.20 12.47
C ALA A 403 17.75 -4.71 12.23
N VAL A 404 18.00 -5.50 13.28
CA VAL A 404 18.12 -6.96 13.18
C VAL A 404 16.80 -7.58 12.70
N ILE A 405 15.66 -7.16 13.26
CA ILE A 405 14.35 -7.66 12.84
C ILE A 405 14.09 -7.30 11.37
N ALA A 406 14.34 -6.06 10.96
CA ALA A 406 14.20 -5.63 9.56
C ALA A 406 15.09 -6.46 8.62
N SER A 407 16.33 -6.78 9.01
CA SER A 407 17.21 -7.67 8.22
C SER A 407 16.67 -9.09 8.12
N LEU A 408 16.14 -9.65 9.21
CA LEU A 408 15.54 -10.99 9.20
C LEU A 408 14.27 -11.03 8.34
N LEU A 409 13.42 -10.00 8.43
CA LEU A 409 12.24 -9.85 7.57
C LEU A 409 12.62 -9.68 6.10
N MET A 410 13.69 -8.97 5.78
CA MET A 410 14.21 -8.87 4.41
C MET A 410 14.50 -10.25 3.83
N GLY A 411 15.30 -11.06 4.56
CA GLY A 411 15.66 -12.40 4.14
C GLY A 411 14.47 -13.35 4.05
N ALA A 412 13.59 -13.33 5.06
CA ALA A 412 12.39 -14.16 5.11
C ALA A 412 11.41 -13.82 3.97
N GLY A 413 11.17 -12.53 3.73
CA GLY A 413 10.29 -12.07 2.65
C GLY A 413 10.85 -12.39 1.26
N ILE A 414 12.16 -12.23 1.04
CA ILE A 414 12.81 -12.65 -0.23
C ILE A 414 12.63 -14.16 -0.46
N LEU A 415 12.89 -14.97 0.57
CA LEU A 415 12.78 -16.43 0.45
C LEU A 415 11.32 -16.87 0.22
N TRP A 416 10.36 -16.21 0.87
CA TRP A 416 8.94 -16.49 0.67
C TRP A 416 8.46 -16.10 -0.73
N LEU A 417 8.82 -14.90 -1.23
CA LEU A 417 8.50 -14.47 -2.58
C LEU A 417 9.16 -15.36 -3.65
N ALA A 418 10.41 -15.77 -3.44
CA ALA A 418 11.12 -16.64 -4.36
C ALA A 418 10.54 -18.06 -4.41
N ARG A 419 9.85 -18.54 -3.37
CA ARG A 419 9.17 -19.85 -3.39
C ARG A 419 7.74 -19.80 -3.93
N THR A 420 7.18 -18.61 -4.12
CA THR A 420 5.81 -18.48 -4.62
C THR A 420 5.78 -18.72 -6.14
N THR A 421 5.16 -19.82 -6.56
CA THR A 421 5.10 -20.22 -7.98
C THR A 421 3.90 -19.65 -8.72
N SER A 422 2.86 -19.22 -7.99
CA SER A 422 1.67 -18.60 -8.56
C SER A 422 1.86 -17.09 -8.71
N ILE A 423 1.63 -16.58 -9.93
CA ILE A 423 1.78 -15.16 -10.29
C ILE A 423 0.85 -14.27 -9.45
N GLU A 424 -0.39 -14.70 -9.23
CA GLU A 424 -1.40 -13.95 -8.47
C GLU A 424 -1.05 -13.88 -6.98
N GLU A 425 -0.62 -15.00 -6.42
CA GLU A 425 -0.19 -15.09 -5.02
C GLU A 425 1.06 -14.26 -4.77
N LEU A 426 1.96 -14.15 -5.76
CA LEU A 426 3.21 -13.43 -5.62
C LEU A 426 2.98 -11.93 -5.37
N MET A 427 2.03 -11.32 -6.09
CA MET A 427 1.65 -9.92 -5.87
C MET A 427 0.96 -9.73 -4.51
N LEU A 428 0.04 -10.63 -4.15
CA LEU A 428 -0.66 -10.59 -2.86
C LEU A 428 0.32 -10.74 -1.68
N ASN A 429 1.30 -11.64 -1.80
CA ASN A 429 2.32 -11.89 -0.79
C ASN A 429 3.23 -10.66 -0.62
N ALA A 430 3.61 -9.99 -1.71
CA ALA A 430 4.40 -8.75 -1.64
C ALA A 430 3.67 -7.62 -0.91
N VAL A 431 2.36 -7.46 -1.14
CA VAL A 431 1.53 -6.47 -0.43
C VAL A 431 1.36 -6.86 1.05
N ALA A 432 1.13 -8.13 1.34
CA ALA A 432 1.00 -8.62 2.70
C ALA A 432 2.29 -8.39 3.52
N LEU A 433 3.46 -8.60 2.92
CA LEU A 433 4.75 -8.30 3.54
C LEU A 433 4.88 -6.81 3.92
N ASN A 434 4.41 -5.90 3.08
CA ASN A 434 4.41 -4.47 3.42
C ASN A 434 3.53 -4.18 4.64
N ALA A 435 2.35 -4.81 4.73
CA ALA A 435 1.48 -4.66 5.90
C ALA A 435 2.12 -5.18 7.20
N VAL A 436 2.98 -6.21 7.12
CA VAL A 436 3.75 -6.71 8.27
C VAL A 436 4.81 -5.71 8.73
N LEU A 437 5.42 -4.97 7.79
CA LEU A 437 6.39 -3.92 8.11
C LEU A 437 5.73 -2.75 8.87
N ASP A 438 4.50 -2.37 8.49
CA ASP A 438 3.77 -1.24 9.06
C ASP A 438 3.04 -1.55 10.40
N VAL A 439 3.25 -2.74 10.97
CA VAL A 439 2.56 -3.20 12.20
C VAL A 439 2.86 -2.29 13.39
N ASP A 440 4.06 -1.77 13.50
CA ASP A 440 4.44 -0.95 14.67
C ASP A 440 3.83 0.45 14.64
N GLU A 441 3.63 1.01 13.46
CA GLU A 441 2.87 2.23 13.23
C GLU A 441 1.39 2.02 13.53
N PHE A 442 0.80 0.89 13.11
CA PHE A 442 -0.60 0.56 13.42
C PHE A 442 -0.83 0.37 14.93
N LEU A 443 0.08 -0.32 15.61
CA LEU A 443 0.02 -0.46 17.07
C LEU A 443 0.14 0.89 17.77
N PHE A 444 1.03 1.76 17.28
CA PHE A 444 1.20 3.09 17.82
C PHE A 444 -0.07 3.94 17.67
N GLU A 445 -0.60 4.06 16.46
CA GLU A 445 -1.78 4.89 16.20
C GLU A 445 -3.06 4.36 16.85
N GLY A 446 -3.20 3.03 16.92
CA GLY A 446 -4.37 2.37 17.48
C GLY A 446 -4.38 2.34 19.02
N MET A 447 -3.21 2.20 19.65
CA MET A 447 -3.14 1.87 21.08
C MET A 447 -2.36 2.89 21.92
N ALA A 448 -1.48 3.72 21.37
CA ALA A 448 -0.67 4.61 22.19
C ALA A 448 -1.53 5.61 23.01
N PRO A 449 -1.20 5.85 24.29
CA PRO A 449 -1.90 6.84 25.08
C PRO A 449 -1.89 8.21 24.41
N ILE A 450 -3.06 8.87 24.33
CA ILE A 450 -3.26 10.13 23.60
C ILE A 450 -2.21 11.19 23.99
N LYS A 451 -1.84 11.26 25.28
CA LYS A 451 -0.82 12.20 25.78
C LYS A 451 0.55 11.95 25.15
N ILE A 452 0.96 10.69 25.03
CA ILE A 452 2.26 10.31 24.46
C ILE A 452 2.24 10.55 22.95
N ARG A 453 1.16 10.16 22.27
CA ARG A 453 0.99 10.46 20.84
C ARG A 453 1.06 11.96 20.55
N GLN A 454 0.32 12.77 21.29
CA GLN A 454 0.36 14.23 21.16
C GLN A 454 1.75 14.81 21.45
N ARG A 455 2.50 14.22 22.38
CA ARG A 455 3.87 14.66 22.67
C ARG A 455 4.82 14.31 21.55
N ILE A 456 4.74 13.10 20.98
CA ILE A 456 5.56 12.69 19.82
C ILE A 456 5.30 13.61 18.63
N HIS A 457 4.04 13.89 18.28
CA HIS A 457 3.72 14.80 17.18
C HIS A 457 4.14 16.26 17.42
N ARG A 458 4.35 16.65 18.68
CA ARG A 458 4.78 18.01 19.05
C ARG A 458 6.29 18.11 19.27
N LEU A 459 7.03 17.02 19.12
CA LEU A 459 8.49 17.06 19.23
C LEU A 459 9.04 17.98 18.15
N GLU A 460 9.87 18.92 18.58
CA GLU A 460 10.62 19.76 17.65
C GLU A 460 11.61 18.87 16.86
N PRO A 461 11.72 19.06 15.54
CA PRO A 461 12.68 18.31 14.75
C PRO A 461 14.11 18.55 15.25
N VAL A 462 14.93 17.50 15.22
CA VAL A 462 16.35 17.61 15.55
C VAL A 462 17.08 18.10 14.31
N GLN A 463 17.82 19.20 14.46
CA GLN A 463 18.61 19.77 13.38
C GLN A 463 19.88 18.92 13.20
N VAL A 464 20.01 18.28 12.04
CA VAL A 464 21.18 17.47 11.66
C VAL A 464 21.87 18.13 10.47
N SER A 465 23.18 18.36 10.57
CA SER A 465 23.97 18.87 9.44
C SER A 465 24.16 17.77 8.40
N TYR A 466 23.42 17.86 7.29
CA TYR A 466 23.54 16.90 6.20
C TYR A 466 24.55 17.38 5.15
N SER A 467 25.69 16.71 5.03
CA SER A 467 26.65 17.02 3.96
C SER A 467 26.15 16.47 2.61
N ARG A 468 26.23 17.28 1.55
CA ARG A 468 25.88 16.87 0.17
C ARG A 468 26.62 15.60 -0.29
N CYS A 469 27.89 15.47 0.07
CA CYS A 469 28.71 14.30 -0.28
C CYS A 469 28.15 13.02 0.38
N ARG A 470 27.72 13.12 1.64
CA ARG A 470 27.13 12.00 2.37
C ARG A 470 25.84 11.50 1.73
N SER A 471 24.94 12.41 1.34
CA SER A 471 23.68 12.05 0.66
C SER A 471 23.92 11.31 -0.66
N GLN A 472 24.91 11.75 -1.44
CA GLN A 472 25.31 11.07 -2.67
C GLN A 472 25.90 9.68 -2.40
N PHE A 473 26.76 9.56 -1.39
CA PHE A 473 27.35 8.28 -1.01
C PHE A 473 26.29 7.29 -0.50
N GLU A 474 25.36 7.74 0.35
CA GLU A 474 24.23 6.95 0.83
C GLU A 474 23.38 6.42 -0.33
N SER A 475 23.02 7.29 -1.27
CA SER A 475 22.25 6.90 -2.46
C SER A 475 23.01 5.89 -3.34
N LEU A 476 24.32 6.07 -3.50
CA LEU A 476 25.17 5.13 -4.24
C LEU A 476 25.25 3.78 -3.54
N VAL A 477 25.42 3.74 -2.21
CA VAL A 477 25.46 2.51 -1.43
C VAL A 477 24.13 1.77 -1.52
N HIS A 478 22.99 2.47 -1.41
CA HIS A 478 21.67 1.86 -1.59
C HIS A 478 21.47 1.30 -3.00
N PHE A 479 21.88 2.03 -4.03
CA PHE A 479 21.80 1.54 -5.41
C PHE A 479 22.67 0.30 -5.64
N VAL A 480 23.93 0.34 -5.23
CA VAL A 480 24.87 -0.79 -5.39
C VAL A 480 24.41 -2.01 -4.59
N SER A 481 23.95 -1.82 -3.35
CA SER A 481 23.44 -2.90 -2.52
C SER A 481 22.14 -3.51 -3.07
N LEU A 482 21.22 -2.71 -3.62
CA LEU A 482 20.03 -3.20 -4.30
C LEU A 482 20.39 -4.03 -5.54
N VAL A 483 21.28 -3.52 -6.40
CA VAL A 483 21.74 -4.26 -7.58
C VAL A 483 22.42 -5.58 -7.18
N ALA A 484 23.31 -5.54 -6.19
CA ALA A 484 23.98 -6.74 -5.68
C ALA A 484 22.97 -7.75 -5.11
N LEU A 485 21.98 -7.30 -4.33
CA LEU A 485 20.92 -8.14 -3.77
C LEU A 485 20.10 -8.81 -4.88
N VAL A 486 19.68 -8.05 -5.89
CA VAL A 486 18.90 -8.59 -7.03
C VAL A 486 19.71 -9.63 -7.79
N LEU A 487 20.99 -9.37 -8.07
CA LEU A 487 21.86 -10.33 -8.74
C LEU A 487 22.04 -11.60 -7.90
N VAL A 488 22.31 -11.47 -6.59
CA VAL A 488 22.44 -12.60 -5.69
C VAL A 488 21.16 -13.43 -5.68
N VAL A 489 19.99 -12.81 -5.50
CA VAL A 489 18.69 -13.50 -5.50
C VAL A 489 18.41 -14.18 -6.84
N TYR A 490 18.69 -13.50 -7.95
CA TYR A 490 18.49 -14.07 -9.28
C TYR A 490 19.31 -15.36 -9.48
N PHE A 491 20.62 -15.30 -9.21
CA PHE A 491 21.51 -16.45 -9.43
C PHE A 491 21.36 -17.56 -8.38
N SER A 492 21.05 -17.22 -7.12
CA SER A 492 21.00 -18.19 -6.02
C SER A 492 19.62 -18.79 -5.76
N LEU A 493 18.54 -18.08 -6.11
CA LEU A 493 17.17 -18.52 -5.82
C LEU A 493 16.36 -18.74 -7.10
N LEU A 494 16.30 -17.74 -7.99
CA LEU A 494 15.39 -17.79 -9.15
C LEU A 494 15.86 -18.74 -10.26
N VAL A 495 17.15 -18.75 -10.60
CA VAL A 495 17.69 -19.67 -11.60
C VAL A 495 17.51 -21.14 -11.15
N PRO A 496 17.91 -21.54 -9.92
CA PRO A 496 17.67 -22.90 -9.44
C PRO A 496 16.19 -23.28 -9.35
N LEU A 497 15.31 -22.32 -9.00
CA LEU A 497 13.86 -22.55 -9.00
C LEU A 497 13.36 -22.90 -10.41
N GLY A 498 13.75 -22.11 -11.41
CA GLY A 498 13.37 -22.35 -12.80
C GLY A 498 13.84 -23.71 -13.32
N ASP A 499 15.09 -24.08 -13.01
CA ASP A 499 15.65 -25.41 -13.34
C ASP A 499 14.87 -26.54 -12.67
N THR A 500 14.47 -26.34 -11.41
CA THR A 500 13.75 -27.36 -10.64
C THR A 500 12.30 -27.49 -11.14
N MET A 501 11.62 -26.39 -11.46
CA MET A 501 10.31 -26.41 -12.12
C MET A 501 10.35 -27.12 -13.47
N LEU A 502 11.40 -26.89 -14.26
CA LEU A 502 11.57 -27.57 -15.53
C LEU A 502 11.80 -29.07 -15.34
N LYS A 503 12.58 -29.48 -14.33
CA LYS A 503 12.75 -30.89 -13.96
C LYS A 503 11.44 -31.53 -13.56
N VAL A 504 10.62 -30.88 -12.72
CA VAL A 504 9.28 -31.37 -12.35
C VAL A 504 8.41 -31.54 -13.60
N LYS A 505 8.38 -30.56 -14.51
CA LYS A 505 7.66 -30.68 -15.79
C LYS A 505 8.20 -31.84 -16.63
N ASN A 506 9.51 -32.04 -16.69
CA ASN A 506 10.12 -33.12 -17.44
C ASN A 506 9.80 -34.50 -16.83
N GLU A 507 9.75 -34.63 -15.51
CA GLU A 507 9.30 -35.88 -14.87
C GLU A 507 7.82 -36.16 -15.16
N LEU A 508 6.95 -35.13 -15.15
CA LEU A 508 5.52 -35.28 -15.42
C LEU A 508 5.20 -35.53 -16.90
N CYS A 509 5.85 -34.79 -17.80
CA CYS A 509 5.48 -34.64 -19.21
C CYS A 509 6.59 -35.04 -20.19
N GLY A 510 7.77 -35.43 -19.72
CA GLY A 510 8.83 -35.91 -20.59
C GLY A 510 8.52 -37.28 -21.23
N GLY A 511 9.19 -37.55 -22.36
CA GLY A 511 9.14 -38.84 -23.05
C GLY A 511 7.80 -39.13 -23.75
N THR A 512 7.54 -40.41 -24.01
CA THR A 512 6.30 -40.86 -24.65
C THR A 512 5.14 -40.79 -23.66
N GLN A 513 4.11 -40.02 -24.01
CA GLN A 513 2.92 -39.86 -23.16
C GLN A 513 1.77 -40.77 -23.60
N THR A 514 1.78 -41.26 -24.84
CA THR A 514 0.60 -41.85 -25.50
C THR A 514 0.35 -43.32 -25.19
N PHE A 515 1.21 -43.98 -24.39
CA PHE A 515 1.04 -45.38 -24.05
C PHE A 515 0.32 -45.54 -22.71
N VAL A 516 -0.32 -46.69 -22.53
CA VAL A 516 -0.87 -47.11 -21.23
C VAL A 516 -0.40 -48.52 -20.89
N VAL A 517 -0.30 -48.80 -19.60
CA VAL A 517 0.09 -50.09 -19.04
C VAL A 517 -1.14 -50.70 -18.38
N ARG A 518 -1.42 -51.95 -18.73
CA ARG A 518 -2.44 -52.76 -18.07
C ARG A 518 -1.79 -53.97 -17.42
N TYR A 519 -2.20 -54.25 -16.18
CA TYR A 519 -1.84 -55.49 -15.51
C TYR A 519 -2.78 -56.61 -15.96
N ASN A 520 -2.22 -57.74 -16.41
CA ASN A 520 -3.01 -58.92 -16.71
C ASN A 520 -3.08 -59.81 -15.46
N ASP A 521 -4.27 -59.96 -14.89
CA ASP A 521 -4.48 -60.75 -13.67
C ASP A 521 -4.18 -62.25 -13.87
N ASP A 522 -4.37 -62.78 -15.07
CA ASP A 522 -4.16 -64.22 -15.35
C ASP A 522 -2.67 -64.55 -15.48
N THR A 523 -1.90 -63.68 -16.14
CA THR A 523 -0.48 -63.93 -16.40
C THR A 523 0.46 -63.27 -15.40
N GLN A 524 -0.05 -62.34 -14.57
CA GLN A 524 0.73 -61.54 -13.62
C GLN A 524 1.83 -60.70 -14.30
N ILE A 525 1.67 -60.37 -15.58
CA ILE A 525 2.63 -59.61 -16.40
C ILE A 525 2.00 -58.28 -16.85
N PRO A 526 2.67 -57.13 -16.65
CA PRO A 526 2.23 -55.86 -17.22
C PRO A 526 2.48 -55.83 -18.73
N TYR A 527 1.50 -55.37 -19.50
CA TYR A 527 1.66 -55.13 -20.94
C TYR A 527 1.26 -53.70 -21.30
N GLY A 528 2.03 -53.07 -22.18
CA GLY A 528 1.79 -51.72 -22.66
C GLY A 528 1.22 -51.72 -24.09
N PHE A 529 0.32 -50.79 -24.39
CA PHE A 529 -0.21 -50.56 -25.74
C PHE A 529 -0.24 -49.07 -26.09
#